data_AF-A0A5J4NQG8-F1
#
_entry.id   AF-A0A5J4NQG8-F1
#
_cell.length_a   1.000
_cell.length_b   1.000
_cell.length_c   1.000
_cell.angle_alpha   90.00
_cell.angle_beta   90.00
_cell.angle_gamma   90.00
#
_symmetry.space_group_name_H-M   'P 1'
#
loop_
_entity.id
_entity.type
_entity.pdbx_description
1 polymer ?
#
loop_
_entity_poly.entity_id
_entity_poly.type
_entity_poly.pdbx_seq_one_letter_code
_entity_poly.pdbx_strand_id
1 'polypeptide(L)'
;HVPEAFPFAGLRGDCDCSYLTSKFENTTTIVYGITDDVYPSNTPNLFACVQRTESGAERLPTRIGWASLVELFTISMQSDGISANPTGDIYSKEDMPLLREEDNSYEAFVLAGLLGDVEGPIQTKPPLLFLDLCLKHTSYNSPTVCTIPISESFETVILYPWKCSRPHPTVVHILSTKIVSLGLFTLAVLSHQGAVIKLRLDEHVGACRLLVLASRPLASLDNE
;
A
#
# COMPACT_ATOMS: atom_id res chain seq x y z
N HIS A 1 -8.35 19.39 1.67
CA HIS A 1 -8.33 18.94 0.27
C HIS A 1 -8.36 17.42 0.26
N VAL A 2 -9.36 16.82 -0.41
CA VAL A 2 -9.51 15.36 -0.53
C VAL A 2 -8.52 14.89 -1.61
N PRO A 3 -7.71 13.83 -1.39
CA PRO A 3 -6.91 13.25 -2.47
C PRO A 3 -7.85 12.61 -3.49
N GLU A 4 -7.84 13.10 -4.73
CA GLU A 4 -8.49 12.42 -5.85
C GLU A 4 -7.70 11.14 -6.16
N ALA A 5 -8.28 9.99 -5.80
CA ALA A 5 -7.82 8.71 -6.32
C ALA A 5 -8.35 8.57 -7.76
N PHE A 6 -7.45 8.60 -8.75
CA PHE A 6 -7.77 8.26 -10.13
C PHE A 6 -7.58 6.75 -10.34
N PRO A 7 -8.64 5.93 -10.44
CA PRO A 7 -8.48 4.54 -10.86
C PRO A 7 -8.18 4.51 -12.36
N PHE A 8 -6.91 4.29 -12.73
CA PHE A 8 -6.55 3.96 -14.11
C PHE A 8 -6.78 2.48 -14.35
N ALA A 9 -7.87 2.15 -15.04
CA ALA A 9 -8.11 0.81 -15.55
C ALA A 9 -7.35 0.60 -16.87
N GLY A 10 -6.38 -0.31 -16.87
CA GLY A 10 -5.99 -1.12 -18.02
C GLY A 10 -5.35 -0.38 -19.21
N LEU A 11 -4.08 0.00 -19.08
CA LEU A 11 -3.26 0.39 -20.23
C LEU A 11 -2.18 -0.69 -20.50
N ARG A 12 -2.26 -1.33 -21.67
CA ARG A 12 -1.11 -2.02 -22.29
C ARG A 12 -0.23 -0.96 -22.94
N GLY A 13 1.07 -0.97 -22.66
CA GLY A 13 2.03 -0.04 -23.24
C GLY A 13 2.84 0.71 -22.18
N ASP A 14 3.94 1.31 -22.62
CA ASP A 14 4.82 2.13 -21.78
C ASP A 14 4.00 3.21 -21.06
N CYS A 15 3.95 3.15 -19.73
CA CYS A 15 3.37 4.23 -18.95
C CYS A 15 4.49 5.20 -18.61
N ASP A 16 4.35 6.40 -19.15
CA ASP A 16 5.18 7.53 -18.78
C ASP A 16 4.64 8.08 -17.43
N CYS A 17 5.17 7.57 -16.32
CA CYS A 17 4.79 8.00 -14.98
C CYS A 17 5.16 9.46 -14.69
N SER A 18 5.88 10.12 -15.61
CA SER A 18 6.12 11.57 -15.67
C SER A 18 4.85 12.39 -15.52
N TYR A 19 3.72 11.89 -16.05
CA TYR A 19 2.43 12.56 -15.99
C TYR A 19 1.66 12.31 -14.68
N LEU A 20 1.97 11.23 -13.96
CA LEU A 20 1.34 10.86 -12.69
C LEU A 20 1.97 11.60 -11.50
N THR A 21 3.07 12.32 -11.74
CA THR A 21 3.77 13.05 -10.69
C THR A 21 3.07 14.38 -10.42
N SER A 22 2.84 14.61 -9.13
CA SER A 22 2.03 15.71 -8.68
C SER A 22 2.69 17.07 -9.00
N LYS A 23 1.89 18.14 -9.04
CA LYS A 23 2.42 19.52 -9.12
C LYS A 23 2.93 20.01 -7.75
N PHE A 24 2.94 19.15 -6.74
CA PHE A 24 3.27 19.54 -5.38
C PHE A 24 4.79 19.46 -5.18
N GLU A 25 5.32 20.58 -4.69
CA GLU A 25 6.70 20.71 -4.26
C GLU A 25 6.89 19.93 -2.97
N ASN A 26 8.11 19.42 -2.75
CA ASN A 26 8.48 18.66 -1.55
C ASN A 26 7.59 17.44 -1.34
N THR A 27 7.46 16.60 -2.38
CA THR A 27 6.68 15.36 -2.29
C THR A 27 7.49 14.13 -2.62
N THR A 28 7.23 13.05 -1.89
CA THR A 28 7.59 11.69 -2.30
C THR A 28 6.35 11.07 -2.95
N THR A 29 6.43 10.73 -4.23
CA THR A 29 5.40 10.00 -4.96
C THR A 29 5.84 8.57 -5.18
N ILE A 30 5.02 7.62 -4.75
CA ILE A 30 5.20 6.19 -4.99
C ILE A 30 4.12 5.77 -5.98
N VAL A 31 4.54 5.30 -7.15
CA VAL A 31 3.67 4.62 -8.12
C VAL A 31 3.88 3.13 -7.92
N TYR A 32 2.89 2.47 -7.34
CA TYR A 32 2.86 1.03 -7.15
C TYR A 32 1.98 0.40 -8.23
N GLY A 33 2.50 -0.62 -8.91
CA GLY A 33 1.73 -1.35 -9.90
C GLY A 33 1.87 -2.84 -9.77
N ILE A 34 0.81 -3.51 -10.20
CA ILE A 34 0.67 -4.94 -10.02
C ILE A 34 -0.03 -5.61 -11.18
N THR A 35 0.47 -6.77 -11.55
CA THR A 35 -0.11 -7.64 -12.57
C THR A 35 -0.40 -9.01 -11.94
N ASP A 36 -1.57 -9.20 -11.34
CA ASP A 36 -2.16 -10.54 -11.16
C ASP A 36 -3.55 -10.55 -10.51
N ASP A 37 -4.19 -11.71 -10.62
CA ASP A 37 -5.43 -12.05 -9.91
C ASP A 37 -5.20 -12.45 -8.44
N VAL A 38 -6.27 -12.41 -7.64
CA VAL A 38 -6.27 -12.74 -6.19
C VAL A 38 -6.01 -14.23 -5.91
N TYR A 39 -5.85 -15.05 -6.95
CA TYR A 39 -5.74 -16.50 -6.80
C TYR A 39 -4.31 -16.95 -6.44
N PRO A 40 -4.16 -17.95 -5.55
CA PRO A 40 -2.89 -18.31 -4.93
C PRO A 40 -1.88 -19.03 -5.84
N SER A 41 -2.22 -19.33 -7.10
CA SER A 41 -1.33 -20.10 -7.98
C SER A 41 -0.23 -19.26 -8.63
N ASN A 42 -0.40 -17.94 -8.74
CA ASN A 42 0.60 -17.05 -9.30
C ASN A 42 1.07 -16.08 -8.23
N THR A 43 2.39 -15.99 -8.08
CA THR A 43 2.98 -14.95 -7.24
C THR A 43 2.92 -13.66 -8.05
N PRO A 44 2.24 -12.60 -7.58
CA PRO A 44 2.00 -11.41 -8.40
C PRO A 44 3.31 -10.80 -8.89
N ASN A 45 3.35 -10.32 -10.12
CA ASN A 45 4.44 -9.44 -10.54
C ASN A 45 4.08 -8.02 -10.15
N LEU A 46 4.99 -7.36 -9.47
CA LEU A 46 4.78 -6.09 -8.84
C LEU A 46 6.03 -5.23 -9.01
N PHE A 47 5.81 -3.92 -9.06
CA PHE A 47 6.89 -2.94 -9.14
C PHE A 47 6.46 -1.69 -8.39
N ALA A 48 7.46 -0.93 -7.94
CA ALA A 48 7.25 0.40 -7.41
C ALA A 48 8.24 1.35 -8.05
N CYS A 49 7.77 2.53 -8.42
CA CYS A 49 8.59 3.65 -8.81
C CYS A 49 8.43 4.74 -7.77
N VAL A 50 9.55 5.20 -7.23
CA VAL A 50 9.58 6.27 -6.22
C VAL A 50 10.22 7.48 -6.86
N GLN A 51 9.48 8.59 -6.88
CA GLN A 51 9.97 9.87 -7.33
C GLN A 51 9.91 10.88 -6.20
N ARG A 52 11.02 11.58 -5.97
CA ARG A 52 11.12 12.66 -4.99
C ARG A 52 11.20 13.99 -5.74
N THR A 53 10.21 14.87 -5.54
CA THR A 53 10.11 16.17 -6.22
C THR A 53 10.36 17.33 -5.26
N GLU A 54 11.11 18.33 -5.72
CA GLU A 54 11.36 19.59 -5.02
C GLU A 54 10.69 20.78 -5.71
N SER A 55 10.66 21.92 -5.03
CA SER A 55 10.35 23.21 -5.66
C SER A 55 11.33 23.50 -6.81
N GLY A 56 10.81 23.72 -8.01
CA GLY A 56 11.60 24.11 -9.18
C GLY A 56 12.42 23.01 -9.87
N ALA A 57 12.37 21.76 -9.42
CA ALA A 57 13.08 20.65 -10.07
C ALA A 57 12.38 20.18 -11.36
N GLU A 58 13.13 19.91 -12.42
CA GLU A 58 12.59 19.28 -13.62
C GLU A 58 12.06 17.88 -13.29
N ARG A 59 10.86 17.57 -13.79
CA ARG A 59 10.26 16.24 -13.62
C ARG A 59 11.13 15.21 -14.33
N LEU A 60 11.63 14.22 -13.60
CA LEU A 60 12.28 13.08 -14.22
C LEU A 60 11.22 12.24 -14.93
N PRO A 61 11.35 12.00 -16.24
CA PRO A 61 10.46 11.10 -16.92
C PRO A 61 10.77 9.68 -16.50
N THR A 62 9.86 9.04 -15.76
CA THR A 62 10.01 7.63 -15.42
C THR A 62 9.10 6.82 -16.33
N ARG A 63 9.71 6.17 -17.33
CA ARG A 63 8.99 5.24 -18.20
C ARG A 63 9.06 3.84 -17.61
N ILE A 64 7.89 3.24 -17.40
CA ILE A 64 7.79 1.85 -16.99
C ILE A 64 7.01 1.12 -18.08
N GLY A 65 7.69 0.20 -18.77
CA GLY A 65 7.10 -0.63 -19.81
C GLY A 65 6.50 -1.91 -19.23
N TRP A 66 5.27 -2.24 -19.60
CA TRP A 66 4.63 -3.49 -19.19
C TRP A 66 3.81 -4.13 -20.30
N ALA A 67 3.92 -5.46 -20.40
CA ALA A 67 3.28 -6.28 -21.44
C ALA A 67 1.82 -6.69 -21.11
N SER A 68 1.37 -6.46 -19.87
CA SER A 68 0.12 -6.99 -19.32
C SER A 68 -0.78 -5.88 -18.77
N LEU A 69 -2.05 -6.20 -18.47
CA LEU A 69 -2.94 -5.30 -17.72
C LEU A 69 -2.35 -5.05 -16.33
N VAL A 70 -2.12 -3.79 -15.99
CA VAL A 70 -1.59 -3.34 -14.70
C VAL A 70 -2.67 -2.57 -13.96
N GLU A 71 -2.84 -2.87 -12.68
CA GLU A 71 -3.59 -2.05 -11.74
C GLU A 71 -2.59 -1.11 -11.05
N LEU A 72 -2.86 0.20 -11.07
CA LEU A 72 -1.92 1.23 -10.59
C LEU A 72 -2.48 1.98 -9.38
N PHE A 73 -1.63 2.17 -8.38
CA PHE A 73 -1.87 2.98 -7.21
C PHE A 73 -0.81 4.07 -7.14
N THR A 74 -1.25 5.33 -6.99
CA THR A 74 -0.34 6.45 -6.79
C THR A 74 -0.55 7.02 -5.40
N ILE A 75 0.51 7.03 -4.60
CA ILE A 75 0.54 7.62 -3.27
C ILE A 75 1.48 8.81 -3.33
N SER A 76 1.00 9.98 -2.94
CA SER A 76 1.83 11.18 -2.83
C SER A 76 1.84 11.64 -1.38
N MET A 77 3.04 11.80 -0.84
CA MET A 77 3.28 12.25 0.52
C MET A 77 4.07 13.53 0.51
N GLN A 78 3.76 14.45 1.41
CA GLN A 78 4.57 15.63 1.64
C GLN A 78 5.81 15.24 2.46
N SER A 79 6.97 15.72 2.04
CA SER A 79 8.29 15.47 2.63
C SER A 79 8.72 16.63 3.51
N ASP A 80 9.37 16.33 4.64
CA ASP A 80 10.02 17.29 5.55
C ASP A 80 11.44 17.69 5.09
N GLY A 81 12.03 16.94 4.16
CA GLY A 81 13.40 17.13 3.69
C GLY A 81 13.52 17.66 2.26
N ILE A 82 14.44 18.59 2.07
CA ILE A 82 15.01 19.02 0.79
C ILE A 82 16.06 17.97 0.41
N SER A 83 15.83 17.24 -0.68
CA SER A 83 16.73 16.21 -1.20
C SER A 83 17.81 16.73 -2.17
N ALA A 84 17.97 18.02 -2.47
CA ALA A 84 18.96 18.61 -3.40
C ALA A 84 19.00 18.07 -4.86
N ASN A 85 18.56 16.84 -5.13
CA ASN A 85 18.50 16.19 -6.42
C ASN A 85 17.28 15.23 -6.44
N PRO A 86 16.38 15.35 -7.44
CA PRO A 86 15.31 14.37 -7.62
C PRO A 86 15.93 12.99 -7.87
N THR A 87 15.49 12.00 -7.10
CA THR A 87 15.87 10.60 -7.29
C THR A 87 14.66 9.82 -7.81
N GLY A 88 14.92 8.91 -8.74
CA GLY A 88 13.96 7.97 -9.29
C GLY A 88 14.46 6.56 -9.01
N ASP A 89 13.88 5.90 -8.01
CA ASP A 89 14.21 4.52 -7.68
C ASP A 89 13.13 3.59 -8.26
N ILE A 90 13.55 2.52 -8.93
CA ILE A 90 12.65 1.49 -9.47
C ILE A 90 12.93 0.21 -8.72
N TYR A 91 11.88 -0.35 -8.11
CA TYR A 91 11.90 -1.61 -7.39
C TYR A 91 11.10 -2.64 -8.16
N SER A 92 11.71 -3.79 -8.38
CA SER A 92 11.09 -4.99 -8.88
C SER A 92 10.50 -5.82 -7.74
N LYS A 93 9.86 -6.93 -8.08
CA LYS A 93 9.30 -7.85 -7.09
C LYS A 93 10.38 -8.47 -6.21
N GLU A 94 11.52 -8.78 -6.79
CA GLU A 94 12.66 -9.40 -6.12
C GLU A 94 13.25 -8.48 -5.04
N ASP A 95 13.04 -7.17 -5.16
CA ASP A 95 13.47 -6.17 -4.19
C ASP A 95 12.49 -6.03 -3.02
N MET A 96 11.25 -6.50 -3.17
CA MET A 96 10.19 -6.33 -2.16
C MET A 96 10.01 -7.61 -1.34
N PRO A 97 10.39 -7.58 -0.06
CA PRO A 97 10.30 -8.76 0.77
C PRO A 97 8.85 -9.12 1.07
N LEU A 98 8.63 -10.43 1.20
CA LEU A 98 7.32 -11.03 1.42
C LEU A 98 7.29 -11.68 2.81
N LEU A 99 6.45 -11.16 3.68
CA LEU A 99 6.09 -11.81 4.93
C LEU A 99 4.94 -12.79 4.67
N ARG A 100 5.03 -14.01 5.18
CA ARG A 100 3.97 -15.02 5.12
C ARG A 100 3.72 -15.62 6.49
N GLU A 101 2.46 -15.79 6.85
CA GLU A 101 2.09 -16.59 8.01
C GLU A 101 2.34 -18.07 7.73
N GLU A 102 2.69 -18.84 8.76
CA GLU A 102 2.98 -20.28 8.64
C GLU A 102 1.80 -21.07 8.04
N ASP A 103 0.57 -20.68 8.37
CA ASP A 103 -0.65 -21.33 7.88
C ASP A 103 -1.09 -20.82 6.50
N ASN A 104 -0.36 -19.86 5.91
CA ASN A 104 -0.69 -19.14 4.67
C ASN A 104 -2.01 -18.35 4.70
N SER A 105 -2.53 -18.02 5.89
CA SER A 105 -3.77 -17.26 6.04
C SER A 105 -3.61 -15.79 5.61
N TYR A 106 -2.38 -15.28 5.62
CA TYR A 106 -2.05 -14.03 4.96
C TYR A 106 -0.63 -14.00 4.40
N GLU A 107 -0.44 -13.11 3.44
CA GLU A 107 0.85 -12.74 2.87
C GLU A 107 0.91 -11.21 2.76
N ALA A 108 2.05 -10.60 3.05
CA ALA A 108 2.23 -9.16 2.92
C ALA A 108 3.55 -8.83 2.22
N PHE A 109 3.47 -8.14 1.09
CA PHE A 109 4.66 -7.46 0.56
C PHE A 109 4.89 -6.19 1.38
N VAL A 110 6.11 -6.00 1.87
CA VAL A 110 6.51 -4.80 2.62
C VAL A 110 7.21 -3.85 1.66
N LEU A 111 6.52 -2.79 1.23
CA LEU A 111 7.04 -1.86 0.24
C LEU A 111 7.89 -0.77 0.92
N ALA A 112 7.38 -0.21 2.02
CA ALA A 112 8.05 0.80 2.83
C ALA A 112 7.83 0.50 4.32
N GLY A 113 8.80 0.87 5.16
CA GLY A 113 8.71 0.70 6.62
C GLY A 113 9.01 -0.73 7.08
N LEU A 114 8.65 -1.04 8.32
CA LEU A 114 8.96 -2.31 8.99
C LEU A 114 7.68 -3.04 9.41
N LEU A 115 7.58 -4.33 9.10
CA LEU A 115 6.52 -5.24 9.57
C LEU A 115 7.16 -6.48 10.21
N GLY A 116 7.10 -6.56 11.54
CA GLY A 116 7.82 -7.60 12.28
C GLY A 116 9.33 -7.38 12.15
N ASP A 117 10.04 -8.35 11.59
CA ASP A 117 11.46 -8.31 11.26
C ASP A 117 11.74 -8.04 9.77
N VAL A 118 10.71 -7.75 8.97
CA VAL A 118 10.80 -7.54 7.52
C VAL A 118 10.72 -6.04 7.19
N GLU A 119 11.81 -5.49 6.65
CA GLU A 119 11.91 -4.09 6.24
C GLU A 119 11.73 -3.93 4.72
N GLY A 120 10.86 -3.01 4.31
CA GLY A 120 10.66 -2.66 2.90
C GLY A 120 11.78 -1.79 2.33
N PRO A 121 12.10 -1.93 1.04
CA PRO A 121 13.24 -1.24 0.44
C PRO A 121 13.01 0.26 0.24
N ILE A 122 11.76 0.71 0.20
CA ILE A 122 11.43 2.12 -0.04
C ILE A 122 11.59 2.92 1.24
N GLN A 123 12.60 3.78 1.26
CA GLN A 123 12.84 4.73 2.33
C GLN A 123 12.09 6.04 2.07
N THR A 124 11.26 6.45 3.03
CA THR A 124 10.45 7.68 2.95
C THR A 124 10.74 8.61 4.13
N LYS A 125 10.57 9.91 3.88
CA LYS A 125 10.55 10.94 4.90
C LYS A 125 9.32 11.84 4.64
N PRO A 126 8.35 11.92 5.57
CA PRO A 126 8.28 11.23 6.86
C PRO A 126 8.21 9.69 6.69
N PRO A 127 8.50 8.91 7.76
CA PRO A 127 8.43 7.46 7.71
C PRO A 127 7.01 6.98 7.36
N LEU A 128 6.94 6.01 6.45
CA LEU A 128 5.72 5.37 5.95
C LEU A 128 5.84 3.85 6.16
N LEU A 129 4.80 3.24 6.69
CA LEU A 129 4.53 1.82 6.47
C LEU A 129 3.62 1.69 5.25
N PHE A 130 4.06 0.96 4.24
CA PHE A 130 3.26 0.66 3.07
C PHE A 130 3.30 -0.84 2.78
N LEU A 131 2.14 -1.48 2.91
CA LEU A 131 1.97 -2.90 2.71
C LEU A 131 0.95 -3.16 1.60
N ASP A 132 1.23 -4.21 0.83
CA ASP A 132 0.23 -4.89 0.02
C ASP A 132 -0.08 -6.24 0.66
N LEU A 133 -1.22 -6.30 1.33
CA LEU A 133 -1.65 -7.42 2.16
C LEU A 133 -2.67 -8.26 1.41
N CYS A 134 -2.49 -9.57 1.42
CA CYS A 134 -3.44 -10.56 0.94
C CYS A 134 -3.90 -11.46 2.08
N LEU A 135 -5.20 -11.46 2.37
CA LEU A 135 -5.86 -12.38 3.31
C LEU A 135 -6.50 -13.52 2.54
N LYS A 136 -6.38 -14.77 3.00
CA LYS A 136 -6.91 -15.95 2.32
C LYS A 136 -7.47 -16.96 3.31
N HIS A 137 -8.64 -17.52 3.00
CA HIS A 137 -9.16 -18.67 3.74
C HIS A 137 -8.32 -19.91 3.45
N THR A 138 -7.69 -20.45 4.48
CA THR A 138 -6.87 -21.68 4.41
C THR A 138 -7.65 -22.91 4.84
N SER A 139 -8.74 -22.73 5.61
CA SER A 139 -9.64 -23.79 6.03
C SER A 139 -11.08 -23.29 6.13
N TYR A 140 -12.05 -24.17 5.86
CA TYR A 140 -13.48 -23.83 5.91
C TYR A 140 -14.00 -23.49 7.33
N ASN A 141 -13.26 -23.85 8.38
CA ASN A 141 -13.75 -23.80 9.77
C ASN A 141 -13.01 -22.79 10.67
N SER A 142 -11.98 -22.10 10.16
CA SER A 142 -11.23 -21.12 10.94
C SER A 142 -11.29 -19.74 10.29
N PRO A 143 -11.71 -18.69 11.01
CA PRO A 143 -11.69 -17.34 10.46
C PRO A 143 -10.26 -16.90 10.20
N THR A 144 -10.00 -16.37 9.01
CA THR A 144 -8.71 -15.74 8.70
C THR A 144 -8.62 -14.41 9.42
N VAL A 145 -7.72 -14.32 10.41
CA VAL A 145 -7.46 -13.11 11.18
C VAL A 145 -5.98 -12.74 11.03
N CYS A 146 -5.71 -11.53 10.56
CA CYS A 146 -4.37 -10.96 10.47
C CYS A 146 -4.21 -9.87 11.54
N THR A 147 -3.05 -9.86 12.17
CA THR A 147 -2.69 -8.89 13.20
C THR A 147 -1.47 -8.10 12.72
N ILE A 148 -1.65 -6.81 12.47
CA ILE A 148 -0.61 -5.92 11.95
C ILE A 148 -0.11 -5.05 13.10
N PRO A 149 1.13 -5.21 13.57
CA PRO A 149 1.73 -4.24 14.48
C PRO A 149 1.95 -2.93 13.73
N ILE A 150 1.56 -1.82 14.35
CA ILE A 150 1.72 -0.47 13.85
C ILE A 150 2.55 0.29 14.88
N SER A 151 3.61 0.97 14.44
CA SER A 151 4.43 1.78 15.33
C SER A 151 3.58 2.82 16.06
N GLU A 152 3.83 3.01 17.35
CA GLU A 152 3.18 4.06 18.15
C GLU A 152 3.45 5.47 17.60
N SER A 153 4.52 5.64 16.83
CA SER A 153 4.82 6.88 16.12
C SER A 153 3.85 7.18 14.98
N PHE A 154 3.10 6.19 14.47
CA PHE A 154 2.14 6.41 13.39
C PHE A 154 0.77 6.76 13.96
N GLU A 155 0.30 7.97 13.65
CA GLU A 155 -0.98 8.48 14.18
C GLU A 155 -2.16 8.17 13.26
N THR A 156 -1.91 7.89 11.97
CA THR A 156 -2.95 7.62 10.97
C THR A 156 -2.66 6.33 10.23
N VAL A 157 -3.70 5.50 10.08
CA VAL A 157 -3.68 4.29 9.25
C VAL A 157 -4.80 4.34 8.22
N ILE A 158 -4.48 4.03 6.98
CA ILE A 158 -5.41 3.91 5.87
C ILE A 158 -5.47 2.45 5.44
N LEU A 159 -6.68 1.92 5.30
CA LEU A 159 -6.96 0.59 4.77
C LEU A 159 -7.80 0.72 3.50
N TYR A 160 -7.38 0.05 2.44
CA TYR A 160 -8.06 0.10 1.15
C TYR A 160 -8.15 -1.29 0.51
N PRO A 161 -9.25 -2.03 0.73
CA PRO A 161 -9.53 -3.27 0.02
C PRO A 161 -9.82 -2.98 -1.44
N TRP A 162 -9.07 -3.58 -2.34
CA TRP A 162 -9.13 -3.23 -3.76
C TRP A 162 -9.35 -4.44 -4.67
N LYS A 163 -9.12 -5.65 -4.18
CA LYS A 163 -9.42 -6.88 -4.91
C LYS A 163 -9.95 -7.98 -3.99
N CYS A 164 -10.80 -8.84 -4.53
CA CYS A 164 -11.24 -10.05 -3.83
C CYS A 164 -11.60 -11.17 -4.80
N SER A 165 -11.53 -12.43 -4.35
CA SER A 165 -11.86 -13.58 -5.20
C SER A 165 -13.36 -13.73 -5.48
N ARG A 166 -14.23 -13.20 -4.61
CA ARG A 166 -15.68 -13.23 -4.81
C ARG A 166 -16.29 -11.88 -4.43
N PRO A 167 -17.04 -11.21 -5.33
CA PRO A 167 -17.70 -9.96 -5.02
C PRO A 167 -18.64 -10.11 -3.83
N HIS A 168 -18.45 -9.26 -2.81
CA HIS A 168 -19.32 -9.22 -1.64
C HIS A 168 -19.40 -7.78 -1.10
N PRO A 169 -20.54 -7.34 -0.53
CA PRO A 169 -20.66 -5.98 0.01
C PRO A 169 -19.68 -5.69 1.16
N THR A 170 -19.29 -6.73 1.90
CA THR A 170 -18.30 -6.66 2.98
C THR A 170 -17.20 -7.65 2.71
N VAL A 171 -15.96 -7.18 2.76
CA VAL A 171 -14.79 -7.97 2.36
C VAL A 171 -13.86 -8.21 3.53
N VAL A 172 -13.60 -7.17 4.32
CA VAL A 172 -12.74 -7.24 5.50
C VAL A 172 -13.43 -6.56 6.66
N HIS A 173 -13.28 -7.12 7.85
CA HIS A 173 -13.73 -6.56 9.12
C HIS A 173 -12.51 -6.07 9.91
N ILE A 174 -12.53 -4.81 10.34
CA ILE A 174 -11.57 -4.29 11.32
C ILE A 174 -12.09 -4.65 12.70
N LEU A 175 -11.33 -5.47 13.42
CA LEU A 175 -11.65 -5.91 14.77
C LEU A 175 -11.10 -4.91 15.79
N SER A 176 -11.97 -4.03 16.28
CA SER A 176 -11.67 -3.09 17.37
C SER A 176 -12.73 -3.19 18.47
N THR A 177 -12.86 -2.17 19.33
CA THR A 177 -13.98 -2.07 20.29
C THR A 177 -15.34 -2.09 19.57
N LYS A 178 -15.39 -1.61 18.33
CA LYS A 178 -16.51 -1.77 17.40
C LYS A 178 -16.00 -2.45 16.14
N ILE A 179 -16.74 -3.44 15.65
CA ILE A 179 -16.42 -4.05 14.36
C ILE A 179 -16.80 -3.07 13.27
N VAL A 180 -15.84 -2.77 12.38
CA VAL A 180 -16.07 -1.93 11.19
C VAL A 180 -15.90 -2.80 9.95
N SER A 181 -16.94 -2.89 9.14
CA SER A 181 -16.96 -3.65 7.90
C SER A 181 -16.53 -2.77 6.72
N LEU A 182 -15.61 -3.27 5.89
CA LEU A 182 -15.14 -2.60 4.67
C LEU A 182 -15.53 -3.40 3.44
N GLY A 183 -16.12 -2.74 2.46
CA GLY A 183 -16.32 -3.28 1.11
C GLY A 183 -15.11 -3.03 0.20
N LEU A 184 -15.16 -3.57 -1.02
CA LEU A 184 -14.19 -3.19 -2.06
C LEU A 184 -14.25 -1.69 -2.34
N PHE A 185 -13.08 -1.14 -2.69
CA PHE A 185 -12.86 0.26 -3.06
C PHE A 185 -13.31 1.28 -1.99
N THR A 186 -13.49 0.81 -0.76
CA THR A 186 -13.81 1.64 0.39
C THR A 186 -12.52 2.00 1.11
N LEU A 187 -12.34 3.27 1.42
CA LEU A 187 -11.20 3.76 2.17
C LEU A 187 -11.58 3.95 3.63
N ALA A 188 -10.88 3.26 4.53
CA ALA A 188 -11.00 3.47 5.97
C ALA A 188 -9.83 4.30 6.47
N VAL A 189 -10.11 5.39 7.18
CA VAL A 189 -9.09 6.18 7.89
C VAL A 189 -9.26 5.93 9.38
N LEU A 190 -8.22 5.42 10.00
CA LEU A 190 -8.17 5.12 11.41
C LEU A 190 -7.20 6.10 12.08
N SER A 191 -7.70 6.81 13.09
CA SER A 191 -6.82 7.46 14.06
C SER A 191 -6.25 6.35 14.95
N HIS A 192 -4.95 6.19 14.94
CA HIS A 192 -4.30 5.12 15.68
C HIS A 192 -4.14 5.52 17.15
N GLN A 193 -4.74 4.74 18.04
CA GLN A 193 -4.57 4.84 19.50
C GLN A 193 -4.14 3.49 20.12
N GLY A 194 -3.67 2.55 19.28
CA GLY A 194 -3.21 1.22 19.72
C GLY A 194 -1.78 0.99 19.27
N ALA A 195 -1.29 -0.24 19.38
CA ALA A 195 -0.05 -0.69 18.73
C ALA A 195 -0.32 -1.69 17.60
N VAL A 196 -1.60 -2.04 17.38
CA VAL A 196 -1.99 -3.19 16.57
C VAL A 196 -3.33 -2.94 15.87
N ILE A 197 -3.42 -3.35 14.61
CA ILE A 197 -4.68 -3.47 13.87
C ILE A 197 -4.98 -4.96 13.65
N LYS A 198 -6.21 -5.37 13.97
CA LYS A 198 -6.69 -6.72 13.70
C LYS A 198 -7.69 -6.69 12.57
N LEU A 199 -7.45 -7.49 11.54
CA LEU A 199 -8.30 -7.61 10.36
C LEU A 199 -8.82 -9.04 10.26
N ARG A 200 -10.09 -9.20 9.88
CA ARG A 200 -10.70 -10.49 9.62
C ARG A 200 -11.29 -10.51 8.22
N LEU A 201 -10.94 -11.52 7.43
CA LEU A 201 -11.55 -11.75 6.12
C LEU A 201 -13.00 -12.21 6.29
N ASP A 202 -13.90 -11.69 5.46
CA ASP A 202 -15.28 -12.16 5.42
C ASP A 202 -15.37 -13.59 4.88
N GLU A 203 -16.22 -14.42 5.47
CA GLU A 203 -16.30 -15.87 5.20
C GLU A 203 -16.71 -16.19 3.75
N HIS A 204 -17.46 -15.31 3.11
CA HIS A 204 -17.99 -15.56 1.77
C HIS A 204 -17.02 -15.18 0.63
N VAL A 205 -15.96 -14.45 0.96
CA VAL A 205 -15.08 -13.82 -0.03
C VAL A 205 -14.04 -14.80 -0.59
N GLY A 206 -13.50 -15.69 0.24
CA GLY A 206 -12.39 -16.60 -0.13
C GLY A 206 -11.00 -15.97 0.06
N ALA A 207 -10.73 -14.84 -0.58
CA ALA A 207 -9.48 -14.10 -0.47
C ALA A 207 -9.69 -12.61 -0.78
N CYS A 208 -8.95 -11.72 -0.10
CA CYS A 208 -8.96 -10.28 -0.31
C CYS A 208 -7.54 -9.74 -0.39
N ARG A 209 -7.36 -8.73 -1.24
CA ARG A 209 -6.16 -7.91 -1.28
C ARG A 209 -6.49 -6.48 -0.88
N LEU A 210 -5.68 -5.92 0.00
CA LEU A 210 -5.85 -4.57 0.52
C LEU A 210 -4.50 -3.87 0.69
N LEU A 211 -4.50 -2.56 0.47
CA LEU A 211 -3.36 -1.73 0.80
C LEU A 211 -3.49 -1.26 2.24
N VAL A 212 -2.36 -1.26 2.95
CA VAL A 212 -2.25 -0.70 4.30
C VAL A 212 -1.19 0.38 4.26
N LEU A 213 -1.56 1.59 4.67
CA LEU A 213 -0.66 2.74 4.75
C LEU A 213 -0.71 3.28 6.18
N ALA A 214 0.44 3.43 6.83
CA ALA A 214 0.52 4.10 8.13
C ALA A 214 1.63 5.15 8.11
N SER A 215 1.33 6.33 8.62
CA SER A 215 2.30 7.43 8.65
C SER A 215 2.08 8.30 9.88
N ARG A 216 3.12 9.04 10.26
CA ARG A 216 2.99 10.18 11.16
C ARG A 216 2.62 11.46 10.38
N PRO A 217 1.85 12.38 10.97
CA PRO A 217 1.66 13.73 10.42
C PRO A 217 2.98 14.49 10.37
N LEU A 218 3.10 15.45 9.45
CA LEU A 218 4.28 16.30 9.39
C LEU A 218 4.41 17.22 10.60
N ALA A 219 3.29 17.72 11.13
CA ALA A 219 3.29 18.68 12.24
C ALA A 219 3.83 18.11 13.57
N SER A 220 3.93 16.78 13.72
CA SER A 220 4.52 16.16 14.91
C SER A 220 6.05 16.04 14.85
N LEU A 221 6.68 16.32 13.70
CA LEU A 221 8.15 16.37 13.55
C LEU A 221 8.78 17.61 14.17
N ASP A 222 8.08 18.74 14.18
CA ASP A 222 8.64 20.02 14.65
C ASP A 222 8.82 20.09 16.18
N ASN A 223 8.39 19.04 16.91
CA ASN A 223 8.45 18.94 18.37
C ASN A 223 9.46 17.89 18.90
N GLU A 224 10.21 17.22 18.01
CA GLU A 224 11.32 16.31 18.36
C GLU A 224 12.69 16.95 18.05
#